data_AF-A0A956D855-F1
#
_entry.id   AF-A0A956D855-F1
#
_cell.length_a   1.000
_cell.length_b   1.000
_cell.length_c   1.000
_cell.angle_alpha   90.00
_cell.angle_beta   90.00
_cell.angle_gamma   90.00
#
_symmetry.space_group_name_H-M   'P 1'
#
loop_
_entity.id
_entity.type
_entity.pdbx_description
1 polymer ?
#
loop_
_entity_poly.entity_id
_entity_poly.type
_entity_poly.pdbx_seq_one_letter_code
_entity_poly.pdbx_strand_id
1 'polypeptide(L)'
;DDEIWNAAQTQLREEGRMHNYLRMLWGKKVLGWTPDAETALACLIELNNRYALDGRNPNSYSGIFWVLGRFDRAWGPERPIYGTIRYMTSESTKRKLHLKHYLARWGERKNGTLFEG
;
A
#
# COMPACT_ATOMS: atom_id res chain seq x y z
N ASP A 1 8.90 -1.17 10.46
CA ASP A 1 9.16 -0.65 9.10
C ASP A 1 8.98 -1.72 8.05
N ASP A 2 8.18 -1.43 7.00
CA ASP A 2 8.00 -2.29 5.83
C ASP A 2 8.60 -1.60 4.61
N GLU A 3 9.74 -2.09 4.13
CA GLU A 3 10.50 -1.44 3.05
C GLU A 3 9.72 -1.35 1.73
N ILE A 4 8.84 -2.33 1.44
CA ILE A 4 8.06 -2.35 0.20
C ILE A 4 6.96 -1.31 0.28
N TRP A 5 6.29 -1.23 1.43
CA TRP A 5 5.29 -0.21 1.67
C TRP A 5 5.89 1.20 1.60
N ASN A 6 7.03 1.41 2.26
CA ASN A 6 7.75 2.68 2.24
C ASN A 6 8.14 3.06 0.81
N ALA A 7 8.71 2.14 0.04
CA ALA A 7 9.06 2.36 -1.36
C ALA A 7 7.83 2.63 -2.25
N ALA A 8 6.71 1.93 -2.02
CA ALA A 8 5.43 2.19 -2.70
C ALA A 8 4.90 3.60 -2.41
N GLN A 9 4.91 4.01 -1.14
CA GLN A 9 4.48 5.34 -0.74
C GLN A 9 5.40 6.45 -1.29
N THR A 10 6.72 6.22 -1.33
CA THR A 10 7.69 7.14 -1.95
C THR A 10 7.41 7.32 -3.44
N GLN A 11 7.25 6.22 -4.19
CA GLN A 11 6.91 6.30 -5.61
C GLN A 11 5.60 7.07 -5.84
N LEU A 12 4.57 6.77 -5.04
CA LEU A 12 3.29 7.46 -5.16
C LEU A 12 3.43 8.97 -4.93
N ARG A 13 4.20 9.39 -3.93
CA ARG A 13 4.44 10.81 -3.65
C ARG A 13 5.22 11.52 -4.76
N GLU A 14 6.22 10.85 -5.34
CA GLU A 14 7.17 11.48 -6.26
C GLU A 14 6.74 11.41 -7.73
N GLU A 15 6.08 10.33 -8.15
CA GLU A 15 5.63 10.15 -9.53
C GLU A 15 4.10 10.22 -9.70
N GLY A 16 3.36 10.23 -8.59
CA GLY A 16 1.89 10.21 -8.62
C GLY A 16 1.29 8.94 -9.20
N ARG A 17 2.08 7.87 -9.31
CA ARG A 17 1.67 6.54 -9.79
C ARG A 17 2.28 5.46 -8.93
N MET A 18 1.57 4.35 -8.82
CA MET A 18 2.04 3.16 -8.12
C MET A 18 1.59 1.92 -8.88
N HIS A 19 2.48 0.92 -9.00
CA HIS A 19 2.15 -0.35 -9.64
C HIS A 19 0.94 -1.01 -8.97
N ASN A 20 -0.04 -1.50 -9.75
CA ASN A 20 -1.33 -1.99 -9.22
C ASN A 20 -1.19 -3.09 -8.16
N TYR A 21 -0.26 -4.03 -8.32
CA TYR A 21 -0.01 -5.04 -7.30
C TYR A 21 0.53 -4.45 -5.98
N LEU A 22 1.34 -3.39 -6.08
CA LEU A 22 1.82 -2.68 -4.90
C LEU A 22 0.71 -1.84 -4.27
N ARG A 23 -0.23 -1.25 -5.05
CA ARG A 23 -1.42 -0.59 -4.49
C ARG A 23 -2.25 -1.53 -3.63
N MET A 24 -2.43 -2.77 -4.06
CA MET A 24 -3.11 -3.80 -3.26
C MET A 24 -2.39 -4.07 -1.94
N LEU A 25 -1.08 -4.39 -1.99
CA LEU A 25 -0.29 -4.61 -0.77
C LEU A 25 -0.30 -3.37 0.14
N TRP A 26 -0.06 -2.20 -0.44
CA TRP A 26 -0.05 -0.90 0.22
C TRP A 26 -1.34 -0.66 1.00
N GLY A 27 -2.48 -0.91 0.35
CA GLY A 27 -3.78 -0.81 0.98
C GLY A 27 -3.99 -1.81 2.12
N LYS A 28 -3.65 -3.09 1.90
CA LYS A 28 -3.80 -4.13 2.94
C LYS A 28 -2.93 -3.83 4.16
N LYS A 29 -1.76 -3.23 3.98
CA LYS A 29 -0.88 -2.81 5.09
C LYS A 29 -1.49 -1.68 5.90
N VAL A 30 -2.07 -0.66 5.26
CA VAL A 30 -2.81 0.40 5.98
C VAL A 30 -3.93 -0.20 6.81
N LEU A 31 -4.76 -1.07 6.22
CA LEU A 31 -5.82 -1.78 6.95
C LEU A 31 -5.27 -2.56 8.17
N GLY A 32 -4.11 -3.19 8.04
CA GLY A 32 -3.46 -3.92 9.12
C GLY A 32 -2.84 -3.05 10.22
N TRP A 33 -2.69 -1.75 10.00
CA TRP A 33 -2.03 -0.82 10.92
C TRP A 33 -2.97 0.21 11.53
N THR A 34 -4.21 0.28 11.06
CA THR A 34 -5.27 1.13 11.61
C THR A 34 -6.13 0.35 12.60
N PRO A 35 -6.77 1.03 13.57
CA PRO A 35 -7.62 0.37 14.58
C PRO A 35 -8.87 -0.29 13.99
N ASP A 36 -9.41 0.26 12.89
CA ASP A 36 -10.65 -0.18 12.26
C ASP A 36 -10.66 0.10 10.74
N ALA A 37 -11.67 -0.43 10.05
CA ALA A 37 -11.80 -0.36 8.60
C ALA A 37 -12.20 1.04 8.11
N GLU A 38 -12.97 1.78 8.91
CA GLU A 38 -13.38 3.16 8.65
C GLU A 38 -12.16 4.11 8.65
N THR A 39 -11.27 3.95 9.64
CA THR A 39 -10.00 4.68 9.71
C THR A 39 -9.10 4.29 8.54
N ALA A 40 -9.00 2.99 8.20
CA ALA A 40 -8.28 2.54 7.02
C ALA A 40 -8.81 3.22 5.74
N LEU A 41 -10.14 3.24 5.57
CA LEU A 41 -10.80 3.84 4.41
C LEU A 41 -10.47 5.33 4.30
N ALA A 42 -10.59 6.09 5.39
CA ALA A 42 -10.27 7.51 5.42
C ALA A 42 -8.80 7.78 5.06
N CYS A 43 -7.86 7.02 5.65
CA CYS A 43 -6.44 7.13 5.33
C CYS A 43 -6.15 6.82 3.86
N LEU A 44 -6.74 5.75 3.31
CA LEU A 44 -6.52 5.34 1.92
C LEU A 44 -7.06 6.35 0.92
N ILE A 45 -8.25 6.89 1.16
CA ILE A 45 -8.85 7.93 0.31
C ILE A 45 -7.98 9.19 0.36
N GLU A 46 -7.59 9.64 1.55
CA GLU A 46 -6.77 10.85 1.72
C GLU A 46 -5.44 10.72 0.98
N LEU A 47 -4.68 9.65 1.24
CA LEU A 47 -3.37 9.44 0.62
C LEU A 47 -3.47 9.27 -0.90
N ASN A 48 -4.45 8.50 -1.38
CA ASN A 48 -4.63 8.29 -2.81
C ASN A 48 -5.07 9.57 -3.53
N ASN A 49 -5.99 10.35 -2.94
CA ASN A 49 -6.46 11.59 -3.57
C ASN A 49 -5.40 12.69 -3.56
N ARG A 50 -4.57 12.73 -2.52
CA ARG A 50 -3.49 13.71 -2.37
C ARG A 50 -2.35 13.48 -3.35
N TYR A 51 -1.92 12.22 -3.53
CA TYR A 51 -0.69 11.91 -4.26
C TYR A 51 -0.92 11.27 -5.63
N ALA A 52 -1.98 10.47 -5.82
CA ALA A 52 -2.17 9.76 -7.08
C ALA A 52 -2.72 10.70 -8.17
N LEU A 53 -2.08 10.70 -9.35
CA LEU A 53 -2.57 11.41 -10.53
C LEU A 53 -3.91 10.85 -11.02
N ASP A 54 -4.14 9.55 -10.80
CA ASP A 54 -5.41 8.86 -11.05
C ASP A 54 -6.32 8.77 -9.82
N GLY A 55 -6.04 9.57 -8.78
CA GLY A 55 -6.89 9.73 -7.61
C GLY A 55 -8.23 10.40 -7.95
N ARG A 56 -9.14 10.49 -6.97
CA ARG A 56 -10.48 11.11 -7.14
C ARG A 56 -11.27 10.54 -8.32
N ASN A 57 -11.02 9.28 -8.65
CA ASN A 57 -11.60 8.57 -9.79
C ASN A 57 -12.39 7.33 -9.31
N PRO A 58 -13.53 6.98 -9.94
CA PRO A 58 -14.30 5.77 -9.58
C PRO A 58 -13.48 4.48 -9.51
N ASN A 59 -12.47 4.32 -10.37
CA ASN A 59 -11.58 3.16 -10.34
C ASN A 59 -10.69 3.15 -9.08
N SER A 60 -10.21 4.33 -8.65
CA SER A 60 -9.46 4.48 -7.40
C SER A 60 -10.31 4.09 -6.19
N TYR A 61 -11.56 4.56 -6.10
CA TYR A 61 -12.47 4.16 -5.02
C TYR A 61 -12.76 2.66 -5.05
N SER A 62 -13.03 2.09 -6.24
CA SER A 62 -13.26 0.65 -6.39
C SER A 62 -12.06 -0.17 -5.90
N GLY A 63 -10.83 0.26 -6.22
CA GLY A 63 -9.60 -0.36 -5.72
C GLY A 63 -9.45 -0.26 -4.20
N ILE A 64 -9.79 0.87 -3.59
CA ILE A 64 -9.77 1.06 -2.14
C ILE A 64 -10.82 0.14 -1.48
N PHE A 65 -12.04 0.07 -2.00
CA PHE A 65 -13.05 -0.82 -1.43
C PHE A 65 -12.71 -2.30 -1.62
N TRP A 66 -11.96 -2.67 -2.66
CA TRP A 66 -11.41 -4.02 -2.80
C TRP A 66 -10.39 -4.36 -1.71
N VAL A 67 -9.61 -3.38 -1.24
CA VAL A 67 -8.74 -3.55 -0.07
C VAL A 67 -9.56 -3.91 1.18
N LEU A 68 -10.78 -3.41 1.30
CA LEU A 68 -11.70 -3.71 2.39
C LEU A 68 -12.61 -4.94 2.11
N GLY A 69 -12.39 -5.65 1.01
CA GLY A 69 -13.07 -6.92 0.70
C GLY A 69 -14.21 -6.84 -0.31
N ARG A 70 -14.54 -5.65 -0.82
CA ARG A 70 -15.58 -5.52 -1.85
C ARG A 70 -15.10 -6.14 -3.18
N PHE A 71 -16.00 -6.83 -3.89
CA PHE A 71 -15.72 -7.45 -5.19
C PHE A 71 -14.65 -8.58 -5.16
N ASP A 72 -14.27 -9.07 -3.99
CA ASP A 72 -13.48 -10.30 -3.83
C ASP A 72 -14.32 -11.37 -3.10
N ARG A 73 -13.86 -12.61 -3.16
CA ARG A 73 -14.45 -13.71 -2.38
C ARG A 73 -13.85 -13.76 -0.97
N ALA A 74 -14.48 -14.52 -0.08
CA ALA A 74 -13.91 -14.85 1.22
C ALA A 74 -12.67 -15.74 1.08
N TRP A 75 -11.68 -15.51 1.94
CA TRP A 75 -10.42 -16.25 2.04
C TRP A 75 -10.31 -16.94 3.41
N GLY A 76 -9.85 -18.18 3.39
CA GLY A 76 -9.58 -18.97 4.58
C GLY A 76 -8.07 -19.26 4.75
N PRO A 77 -7.61 -19.55 5.98
CA PRO A 77 -8.35 -19.44 7.24
C PRO A 77 -8.60 -17.97 7.61
N GLU A 78 -9.55 -17.73 8.51
CA GLU A 78 -9.77 -16.40 9.11
C GLU A 78 -8.49 -15.93 9.83
N ARG A 79 -8.20 -14.63 9.75
CA ARG A 79 -7.00 -14.03 10.36
C ARG A 79 -7.36 -12.88 11.29
N PRO A 80 -6.61 -12.67 12.38
CA PRO A 80 -6.73 -11.45 13.18
C PRO A 80 -6.66 -10.21 12.31
N ILE A 81 -7.48 -9.20 12.62
CA ILE A 81 -7.64 -7.93 11.90
C ILE A 81 -8.35 -8.07 10.54
N TYR A 82 -7.96 -9.05 9.73
CA TYR A 82 -8.45 -9.17 8.34
C TYR A 82 -9.74 -9.99 8.21
N GLY A 83 -10.10 -10.80 9.21
CA GLY A 83 -11.19 -11.75 9.10
C GLY A 83 -10.97 -12.66 7.88
N THR A 84 -11.94 -12.64 6.96
CA THR A 84 -11.90 -13.41 5.71
C THR A 84 -11.48 -12.59 4.47
N ILE A 85 -11.03 -11.35 4.66
CA ILE A 85 -10.49 -10.53 3.57
C ILE A 85 -9.17 -11.15 3.08
N ARG A 86 -8.93 -11.10 1.77
CA ARG A 86 -7.66 -11.53 1.18
C ARG A 86 -6.47 -10.88 1.89
N TYR A 87 -5.66 -11.70 2.53
CA TYR A 87 -4.41 -11.28 3.18
C TYR A 87 -3.25 -11.24 2.17
N MET A 88 -2.36 -10.25 2.32
CA MET A 88 -1.17 -10.08 1.48
C MET A 88 0.04 -9.78 2.36
N THR A 89 1.19 -10.37 2.04
CA THR A 89 2.44 -10.11 2.76
C THR A 89 3.53 -9.58 1.85
N SER A 90 4.49 -8.89 2.46
CA SER A 90 5.64 -8.33 1.77
C SER A 90 6.57 -9.43 1.28
N GLU A 91 6.74 -10.51 2.05
CA GLU A 91 7.51 -11.69 1.64
C GLU A 91 6.93 -12.34 0.39
N SER A 92 5.61 -12.51 0.34
CA SER A 92 4.93 -13.07 -0.84
C SER A 92 5.03 -12.15 -2.05
N THR A 93 5.03 -10.84 -1.81
CA THR A 93 5.20 -9.83 -2.86
C THR A 93 6.63 -9.82 -3.40
N LYS A 94 7.66 -9.95 -2.56
CA LYS A 94 9.07 -10.10 -2.99
C LYS A 94 9.30 -11.33 -3.87
N ARG A 95 8.62 -12.45 -3.55
CA ARG A 95 8.69 -13.66 -4.39
C ARG A 95 8.00 -13.48 -5.74
N LYS A 96 6.95 -12.66 -5.80
CA LYS A 96 6.15 -12.46 -7.01
C LYS A 96 6.67 -11.36 -7.93
N LEU A 97 7.29 -10.31 -7.36
CA LEU A 97 7.77 -9.15 -8.10
C LEU A 97 9.29 -9.03 -7.98
N HIS A 98 9.96 -8.71 -9.09
CA HIS A 98 11.40 -8.42 -9.10
C HIS A 98 11.70 -7.02 -8.52
N LEU A 99 11.70 -6.90 -7.19
CA LEU A 99 11.76 -5.61 -6.50
C LEU A 99 13.17 -5.04 -6.27
N LYS A 100 14.25 -5.72 -6.68
CA LYS A 100 15.63 -5.26 -6.41
C LYS A 100 15.87 -3.81 -6.87
N HIS A 101 15.60 -3.52 -8.15
CA HIS A 101 15.77 -2.18 -8.70
C HIS A 101 14.71 -1.20 -8.18
N TYR A 102 13.51 -1.69 -7.90
CA TYR A 102 12.44 -0.90 -7.33
C TYR A 102 12.80 -0.35 -5.94
N LEU A 103 13.30 -1.22 -5.06
CA LEU A 103 13.75 -0.85 -3.71
C LEU A 103 15.01 0.00 -3.75
N ALA A 104 15.95 -0.26 -4.66
CA ALA A 104 17.12 0.61 -4.84
C ALA A 104 16.74 2.04 -5.25
N ARG A 105 15.66 2.20 -6.02
CA ARG A 105 15.19 3.52 -6.47
C ARG A 105 14.33 4.25 -5.43
N TRP A 106 13.45 3.53 -4.73
CA TRP A 106 12.40 4.15 -3.90
C TRP A 106 12.48 3.83 -2.40
N GLY A 107 13.32 2.86 -2.00
CA GLY A 107 13.43 2.39 -0.62
C GLY A 107 14.25 3.30 0.29
N GLU A 108 15.05 4.21 -0.27
CA GLU A 108 15.87 5.12 0.53
C GLU A 108 15.19 6.47 0.75
N ARG A 109 14.86 6.77 2.00
CA ARG A 109 15.15 8.10 2.53
C ARG A 109 16.52 8.00 3.19
N LYS A 110 17.59 8.42 2.50
CA LYS A 110 18.75 8.93 3.21
C LYS A 110 18.24 10.15 3.97
N ASN A 111 18.01 10.01 5.28
CA ASN A 111 18.09 11.18 6.14
C ASN A 111 19.49 11.73 5.88
N GLY A 112 19.61 12.78 5.08
CA GLY A 112 20.83 13.53 5.01
C GLY A 112 21.14 13.95 6.44
N THR A 113 22.19 13.41 7.01
CA THR A 113 22.84 14.01 8.16
C THR A 113 23.23 15.41 7.69
N LEU A 114 22.47 16.43 8.10
CA LEU A 114 22.76 17.84 7.83
C LEU A 114 24.02 18.33 8.57
N PHE A 115 24.81 17.42 9.14
CA PHE A 115 26.01 17.71 9.92
C PHE A 115 27.05 16.61 9.71
N GLU A 116 27.71 16.61 8.56
CA GLU A 116 29.11 16.19 8.47
C GLU A 116 29.79 17.16 7.49
N GLY A 117 30.39 18.19 8.09
CA GLY A 117 31.36 19.11 7.49
C GLY A 117 32.54 19.22 8.43
#